data_AF-A0AA38ZRP3-F1
#
_entry.id   AF-A0AA38ZRP3-F1
#
_cell.length_a   1.000
_cell.length_b   1.000
_cell.length_c   1.000
_cell.angle_alpha   90.00
_cell.angle_beta   90.00
_cell.angle_gamma   90.00
#
_symmetry.space_group_name_H-M   'P 1'
#
loop_
_entity.id
_entity.type
_entity.pdbx_description
1 polymer ?
#
loop_
_entity_poly.entity_id
_entity_poly.type
_entity_poly.pdbx_seq_one_letter_code
_entity_poly.pdbx_strand_id
1 'polypeptide(L)'
;MAATGVAVHLYWNGTAKTEKYDVVYVGDDMKVMPIKLNYGTTYAGLLDKIYAATGINRKGFELNIICRYPVSSREYKPIPIKNDEAVELMLEVPCRSSRVYCVEIYLEKEARQFALFFFFFFLSFAQMEGRKWEELNMDCLVNVFRRVGMESLLLDVPFVCKSWYKASLDPKCWEHLIFPKYIKPDGIWDTGPLGERLMIQYRESFSVTAFIKSVVARSKRNATLLRLPICCTKEALEYAAIESPTLKTLDLDAVLLFKQSTIIPQLISKWKNLEMLALGSRRNMVEILSQIGLHCNNFIKLFASGIYVGKDEATAMVTSLPNLKCLVLKGSTIEEKNLAMILQGCKELQLLDVRDCIGFWEGNAEILQLASHIPTFMCEGSIYEEYDTFIDGDVDSDYYSG
;
A
#
# COMPACT_ATOMS: atom_id res chain seq x y z
N MET A 1 -39.68 34.85 2.60
CA MET A 1 -39.45 33.75 3.56
C MET A 1 -38.10 33.15 3.24
N ALA A 2 -37.11 33.25 4.12
CA ALA A 2 -35.83 32.57 3.92
C ALA A 2 -36.11 31.05 3.87
N ALA A 3 -35.59 30.36 2.86
CA ALA A 3 -35.72 28.91 2.77
C ALA A 3 -35.17 28.31 4.06
N THR A 4 -35.99 27.60 4.84
CA THR A 4 -35.57 27.04 6.13
C THR A 4 -34.83 25.70 5.98
N GLY A 5 -34.65 25.23 4.75
CA GLY A 5 -33.97 23.99 4.43
C GLY A 5 -33.87 23.70 2.94
N VAL A 6 -33.07 22.71 2.61
CA VAL A 6 -32.67 22.25 1.28
C VAL A 6 -33.34 20.90 1.00
N ALA A 7 -33.88 20.75 -0.22
CA ALA A 7 -34.35 19.46 -0.72
C ALA A 7 -33.15 18.64 -1.20
N VAL A 8 -33.05 17.41 -0.71
CA VAL A 8 -31.97 16.47 -1.05
C VAL A 8 -32.56 15.18 -1.58
N HIS A 9 -32.16 14.76 -2.77
CA HIS A 9 -32.46 13.44 -3.30
C HIS A 9 -31.39 12.45 -2.86
N LEU A 10 -31.82 11.47 -2.09
CA LEU A 10 -30.97 10.40 -1.59
C LEU A 10 -31.10 9.19 -2.50
N TYR A 11 -29.99 8.75 -3.11
CA TYR A 11 -29.94 7.55 -3.94
C TYR A 11 -29.16 6.44 -3.24
N TRP A 12 -29.63 5.19 -3.33
CA TRP A 12 -28.92 4.02 -2.81
C TRP A 12 -29.18 2.77 -3.64
N ASN A 13 -28.45 1.67 -3.35
CA ASN A 13 -28.45 0.40 -4.10
C ASN A 13 -27.85 0.50 -5.53
N GLY A 14 -26.95 1.46 -5.76
CA GLY A 14 -26.14 1.57 -6.97
C GLY A 14 -24.70 1.96 -6.66
N THR A 15 -23.98 2.37 -7.70
CA THR A 15 -22.59 2.85 -7.65
C THR A 15 -22.48 4.10 -8.51
N ALA A 16 -21.83 5.13 -7.97
CA ALA A 16 -21.48 6.35 -8.66
C ALA A 16 -20.33 6.08 -9.64
N LYS A 17 -20.52 6.49 -10.89
CA LYS A 17 -19.52 6.45 -11.94
C LYS A 17 -19.28 7.88 -12.41
N THR A 18 -18.01 8.25 -12.47
CA THR A 18 -17.60 9.53 -13.05
C THR A 18 -17.53 9.39 -14.56
N GLU A 19 -18.34 10.16 -15.26
CA GLU A 19 -18.25 10.37 -16.70
C GLU A 19 -17.52 11.69 -17.00
N LYS A 20 -17.28 11.99 -18.29
CA LYS A 20 -16.42 13.10 -18.74
C LYS A 20 -16.74 14.45 -18.09
N TYR A 21 -18.02 14.75 -17.85
CA TYR A 21 -18.48 16.01 -17.25
C TYR A 21 -19.54 15.81 -16.15
N ASP A 22 -19.79 14.57 -15.74
CA ASP A 22 -20.91 14.28 -14.84
C ASP A 22 -20.62 13.09 -13.91
N VAL A 23 -21.46 12.92 -12.90
CA VAL A 23 -21.50 11.77 -12.02
C VAL A 23 -22.85 11.10 -12.20
N VAL A 24 -22.84 9.83 -12.63
CA VAL A 24 -24.05 9.04 -12.83
C VAL A 24 -24.10 7.96 -11.77
N TYR A 25 -25.27 7.76 -11.17
CA TYR A 25 -25.49 6.69 -10.20
C TYR A 25 -26.21 5.51 -10.88
N VAL A 26 -25.58 4.34 -10.89
CA VAL A 26 -26.02 3.19 -11.70
C VAL A 26 -26.21 1.95 -10.82
N GLY A 27 -27.34 1.26 -10.94
CA GLY A 27 -27.60 -0.01 -10.24
C GLY A 27 -28.93 -0.63 -10.65
N ASP A 28 -29.04 -1.96 -10.61
CA ASP A 28 -30.20 -2.71 -11.08
C ASP A 28 -31.46 -2.53 -10.21
N ASP A 29 -31.30 -2.18 -8.92
CA ASP A 29 -32.39 -1.88 -7.96
C ASP A 29 -32.16 -0.51 -7.27
N MET A 30 -31.77 0.49 -8.06
CA MET A 30 -31.54 1.84 -7.57
C MET A 30 -32.81 2.46 -6.98
N LYS A 31 -32.72 3.00 -5.77
CA LYS A 31 -33.82 3.71 -5.10
C LYS A 31 -33.47 5.17 -4.90
N VAL A 32 -34.49 6.02 -4.98
CA VAL A 32 -34.39 7.47 -4.72
C VAL A 32 -35.47 7.91 -3.75
N MET A 33 -35.11 8.72 -2.76
CA MET A 33 -36.07 9.32 -1.83
C MET A 33 -35.69 10.77 -1.52
N PRO A 34 -36.64 11.72 -1.64
CA PRO A 34 -36.41 13.11 -1.24
C PRO A 34 -36.46 13.22 0.29
N ILE A 35 -35.46 13.88 0.86
CA ILE A 35 -35.41 14.30 2.27
C ILE A 35 -35.24 15.81 2.34
N LYS A 36 -35.71 16.42 3.44
CA LYS A 36 -35.50 17.84 3.73
C LYS A 36 -34.45 18.00 4.82
N LEU A 37 -33.40 18.77 4.55
CA LEU A 37 -32.37 19.13 5.51
C LEU A 37 -32.45 20.61 5.86
N ASN A 38 -32.27 20.98 7.12
CA ASN A 38 -32.26 22.39 7.50
C ASN A 38 -30.83 22.92 7.42
N TYR A 39 -30.65 24.22 7.17
CA TYR A 39 -29.34 24.85 7.32
C TYR A 39 -28.81 24.63 8.74
N GLY A 40 -27.52 24.33 8.88
CA GLY A 40 -26.89 23.95 10.16
C GLY A 40 -27.11 22.49 10.57
N THR A 41 -27.58 21.61 9.67
CA THR A 41 -27.58 20.16 9.93
C THR A 41 -26.14 19.66 10.02
N THR A 42 -25.79 18.97 11.12
CA THR A 42 -24.48 18.32 11.27
C THR A 42 -24.41 17.00 10.49
N TYR A 43 -23.21 16.48 10.28
CA TYR A 43 -22.96 15.17 9.70
C TYR A 43 -23.65 14.05 10.47
N ALA A 44 -23.63 14.09 11.81
CA ALA A 44 -24.39 13.15 12.63
C ALA A 44 -25.91 13.25 12.36
N GLY A 45 -26.46 14.47 12.24
CA GLY A 45 -27.86 14.69 11.91
C GLY A 45 -28.24 14.25 10.49
N LEU A 46 -27.33 14.39 9.53
CA LEU A 46 -27.47 13.86 8.17
C LEU A 46 -27.55 12.33 8.21
N LEU A 47 -26.62 11.67 8.90
CA LEU A 47 -26.60 10.22 9.06
C LEU A 47 -27.89 9.69 9.67
N ASP A 48 -28.38 10.30 10.74
CA ASP A 48 -29.63 9.88 11.39
C ASP A 48 -30.82 9.92 10.42
N LYS A 49 -30.91 10.95 9.58
CA LYS A 49 -31.95 11.06 8.54
C LYS A 49 -31.78 10.04 7.43
N ILE A 50 -30.55 9.77 6.99
CA ILE A 50 -30.26 8.75 5.99
C ILE A 50 -30.70 7.37 6.49
N TYR A 51 -30.32 7.00 7.72
CA TYR A 51 -30.69 5.72 8.30
C TYR A 51 -32.20 5.60 8.50
N ALA A 52 -32.87 6.68 8.92
CA ALA A 52 -34.32 6.70 9.06
C ALA A 52 -35.05 6.56 7.70
N ALA A 53 -34.53 7.18 6.64
CA ALA A 53 -35.15 7.15 5.31
C ALA A 53 -34.93 5.82 4.57
N THR A 54 -33.74 5.24 4.70
CA THR A 54 -33.32 4.09 3.89
C THR A 54 -33.56 2.74 4.58
N GLY A 55 -33.73 2.72 5.91
CA GLY A 55 -33.78 1.48 6.69
C GLY A 55 -32.46 0.69 6.70
N ILE A 56 -31.37 1.30 6.24
CA ILE A 56 -30.03 0.71 6.18
C ILE A 56 -29.55 0.44 7.62
N ASN A 57 -29.14 -0.81 7.91
CA ASN A 57 -28.64 -1.19 9.23
C ASN A 57 -27.28 -0.52 9.50
N ARG A 58 -27.10 0.17 10.63
CA ARG A 58 -25.82 0.81 11.00
C ARG A 58 -24.65 -0.18 11.21
N LYS A 59 -24.90 -1.49 11.19
CA LYS A 59 -23.91 -2.55 11.46
C LYS A 59 -23.39 -3.17 10.16
N GLY A 60 -22.06 -3.32 10.09
CA GLY A 60 -21.39 -4.21 9.14
C GLY A 60 -20.83 -3.59 7.86
N PHE A 61 -21.06 -2.29 7.60
CA PHE A 61 -20.53 -1.58 6.43
C PHE A 61 -20.41 -0.08 6.73
N GLU A 62 -19.53 0.60 6.01
CA GLU A 62 -19.37 2.04 6.09
C GLU A 62 -20.18 2.62 4.94
N LEU A 63 -20.92 3.68 5.26
CA LEU A 63 -21.73 4.35 4.28
C LEU A 63 -20.84 5.40 3.62
N ASN A 64 -20.45 5.15 2.37
CA ASN A 64 -19.81 6.16 1.57
C ASN A 64 -20.90 7.09 1.02
N ILE A 65 -20.84 8.36 1.41
CA ILE A 65 -21.83 9.39 1.09
C ILE A 65 -21.21 10.35 0.10
N ILE A 66 -21.70 10.36 -1.14
CA ILE A 66 -21.11 11.13 -2.23
C ILE A 66 -22.11 12.20 -2.69
N CYS A 67 -21.75 13.48 -2.57
CA CYS A 67 -22.49 14.58 -3.16
C CYS A 67 -22.14 14.72 -4.64
N ARG A 68 -23.14 14.82 -5.52
CA ARG A 68 -22.92 15.28 -6.88
C ARG A 68 -22.84 16.81 -6.90
N TYR A 69 -21.63 17.34 -6.82
CA TYR A 69 -21.39 18.76 -6.62
C TYR A 69 -21.19 19.51 -7.96
N PRO A 70 -21.89 20.64 -8.20
CA PRO A 70 -21.69 21.44 -9.42
C PRO A 70 -20.40 22.26 -9.32
N VAL A 71 -19.43 21.95 -10.19
CA VAL A 71 -18.18 22.74 -10.31
C VAL A 71 -18.36 23.89 -11.31
N SER A 72 -19.16 23.67 -12.35
CA SER A 72 -19.52 24.70 -13.31
C SER A 72 -20.96 24.51 -13.80
N SER A 73 -21.43 25.38 -14.70
CA SER A 73 -22.77 25.27 -15.28
C SER A 73 -23.02 23.98 -16.09
N ARG A 74 -21.96 23.20 -16.42
CA ARG A 74 -22.02 21.98 -17.23
C ARG A 74 -21.22 20.82 -16.65
N GLU A 75 -20.64 20.97 -15.46
CA GLU A 75 -19.74 19.95 -14.89
C GLU A 75 -20.08 19.66 -13.44
N TYR A 76 -20.20 18.36 -13.15
CA TYR A 76 -20.35 17.85 -11.80
C TYR A 76 -19.17 16.96 -11.42
N LYS A 77 -18.80 17.00 -10.14
CA LYS A 77 -17.80 16.11 -9.55
C LYS A 77 -18.37 15.40 -8.31
N PRO A 78 -17.93 14.17 -8.03
CA PRO A 78 -18.31 13.48 -6.81
C PRO A 78 -17.48 14.07 -5.67
N ILE A 79 -18.15 14.60 -4.64
CA ILE A 79 -17.51 15.09 -3.42
C ILE A 79 -17.94 14.21 -2.25
N PRO A 80 -17.01 13.53 -1.56
CA PRO A 80 -17.35 12.74 -0.39
C PRO A 80 -17.76 13.63 0.78
N ILE A 81 -18.84 13.27 1.46
CA ILE A 81 -19.33 13.93 2.68
C ILE A 81 -18.87 13.11 3.88
N LYS A 82 -17.89 13.62 4.64
CA LYS A 82 -17.29 12.91 5.78
C LYS A 82 -17.34 13.68 7.12
N ASN A 83 -17.69 14.97 7.09
CA ASN A 83 -17.65 15.85 8.26
C ASN A 83 -18.71 16.97 8.15
N ASP A 84 -18.83 17.79 9.20
CA ASP A 84 -19.81 18.88 9.28
C ASP A 84 -19.59 19.96 8.20
N GLU A 85 -18.34 20.29 7.88
CA GLU A 85 -17.97 21.26 6.84
C GLU A 85 -18.46 20.84 5.45
N ALA A 86 -18.33 19.55 5.11
CA ALA A 86 -18.83 19.00 3.85
C ALA A 86 -20.37 19.05 3.77
N VAL A 87 -21.07 18.86 4.89
CA VAL A 87 -22.53 19.00 4.95
C VAL A 87 -22.94 20.46 4.75
N GLU A 88 -22.22 21.40 5.36
CA GLU A 88 -22.45 22.83 5.16
C GLU A 88 -22.27 23.22 3.69
N LEU A 89 -21.14 22.86 3.07
CA LEU A 89 -20.88 23.11 1.65
C LEU A 89 -21.95 22.53 0.73
N MET A 90 -22.38 21.30 1.01
CA MET A 90 -23.46 20.64 0.29
C MET A 90 -24.78 21.43 0.40
N LEU A 91 -25.15 21.90 1.59
CA LEU A 91 -26.39 22.64 1.81
C LEU A 91 -26.37 24.04 1.19
N GLU A 92 -25.20 24.62 0.95
CA GLU A 92 -25.07 25.91 0.27
C GLU A 92 -25.21 25.83 -1.26
N VAL A 93 -25.16 24.64 -1.86
CA VAL A 93 -25.22 24.46 -3.32
C VAL A 93 -26.40 25.20 -3.98
N PRO A 94 -27.65 25.10 -3.48
CA PRO A 94 -28.78 25.82 -4.09
C PRO A 94 -28.68 27.35 -3.97
N CYS A 95 -27.94 27.86 -2.98
CA CYS A 95 -27.68 29.29 -2.84
C CYS A 95 -26.61 29.79 -3.82
N ARG A 96 -25.64 28.92 -4.14
CA ARG A 96 -24.49 29.25 -5.02
C ARG A 96 -24.77 29.00 -6.50
N SER A 97 -25.78 28.18 -6.83
CA SER A 97 -26.12 27.82 -8.20
C SER A 97 -27.60 28.04 -8.50
N SER A 98 -27.90 28.95 -9.43
CA SER A 98 -29.28 29.26 -9.88
C SER A 98 -29.96 28.12 -10.66
N ARG A 99 -29.25 27.03 -10.95
CA ARG A 99 -29.74 25.87 -11.71
C ARG A 99 -29.96 24.62 -10.87
N VAL A 100 -29.50 24.60 -9.62
CA VAL A 100 -29.60 23.43 -8.75
C VAL A 100 -30.67 23.68 -7.70
N TYR A 101 -31.86 23.11 -7.93
CA TYR A 101 -33.01 23.25 -7.04
C TYR A 101 -33.06 22.14 -5.96
N CYS A 102 -32.33 21.05 -6.17
CA CYS A 102 -32.18 19.94 -5.23
C CYS A 102 -30.75 19.41 -5.27
N VAL A 103 -30.23 19.04 -4.12
CA VAL A 103 -28.91 18.38 -4.00
C VAL A 103 -29.10 16.89 -4.19
N GLU A 104 -28.16 16.23 -4.88
CA GLU A 104 -28.17 14.78 -5.03
C GLU A 104 -27.03 14.15 -4.23
N ILE A 105 -27.38 13.15 -3.41
CA ILE A 105 -26.43 12.36 -2.64
C ILE A 105 -26.57 10.89 -3.03
N TYR A 106 -25.43 10.26 -3.29
CA TYR A 106 -25.30 8.87 -3.66
C TYR A 106 -24.72 8.08 -2.50
N LEU A 107 -25.41 7.00 -2.11
CA LEU A 107 -25.03 6.16 -0.98
C LEU A 107 -24.45 4.85 -1.48
N GLU A 108 -23.17 4.64 -1.24
CA GLU A 108 -22.52 3.37 -1.51
C GLU A 108 -22.26 2.64 -0.21
N LYS A 109 -22.53 1.32 -0.23
CA LYS A 109 -22.10 0.45 0.85
C LYS A 109 -20.69 0.02 0.53
N GLU A 110 -19.72 0.63 1.17
CA GLU A 110 -18.40 0.05 1.20
C GLU A 110 -18.44 -1.08 2.22
N ALA A 111 -18.13 -2.29 1.76
CA ALA A 111 -17.66 -3.32 2.67
C ALA A 111 -16.51 -2.67 3.42
N ARG A 112 -16.72 -2.35 4.70
CA ARG A 112 -15.64 -1.86 5.54
C ARG A 112 -14.46 -2.79 5.25
N GLN A 113 -13.31 -2.24 4.86
CA GLN A 113 -12.08 -3.02 4.84
C GLN A 113 -11.80 -3.41 6.29
N PHE A 114 -12.45 -4.48 6.69
CA PHE A 114 -12.59 -5.00 8.03
C PHE A 114 -11.99 -6.39 8.11
N ALA A 115 -10.93 -6.62 7.34
CA ALA A 115 -10.15 -7.83 7.48
C ALA A 115 -9.55 -8.00 8.89
N LEU A 116 -9.58 -6.98 9.77
CA LEU A 116 -9.05 -7.11 11.14
C LEU A 116 -10.01 -6.64 12.24
N PHE A 117 -10.87 -5.64 11.99
CA PHE A 117 -11.86 -5.23 12.99
C PHE A 117 -12.97 -6.28 13.21
N PHE A 118 -13.35 -7.03 12.16
CA PHE A 118 -14.27 -8.15 12.33
C PHE A 118 -13.60 -9.32 13.07
N PHE A 119 -12.31 -9.58 12.89
CA PHE A 119 -11.63 -10.62 13.68
C PHE A 119 -11.70 -10.26 15.18
N PHE A 120 -11.39 -9.01 15.55
CA PHE A 120 -11.37 -8.61 16.96
C PHE A 120 -12.75 -8.32 17.57
N PHE A 121 -13.69 -7.75 16.83
CA PHE A 121 -15.05 -7.48 17.31
C PHE A 121 -15.90 -8.75 17.36
N PHE A 122 -15.75 -9.69 16.43
CA PHE A 122 -16.38 -11.01 16.56
C PHE A 122 -15.67 -11.89 17.58
N LEU A 123 -14.39 -11.69 17.93
CA LEU A 123 -13.78 -12.40 19.06
C LEU A 123 -14.24 -11.85 20.43
N SER A 124 -14.58 -10.56 20.52
CA SER A 124 -15.21 -10.02 21.74
C SER A 124 -16.70 -10.36 21.86
N PHE A 125 -17.41 -10.53 20.73
CA PHE A 125 -18.83 -10.91 20.70
C PHE A 125 -19.11 -12.42 20.55
N ALA A 126 -18.19 -13.21 19.99
CA ALA A 126 -18.24 -14.66 20.06
C ALA A 126 -17.80 -15.06 21.47
N GLN A 127 -18.73 -14.90 22.39
CA GLN A 127 -18.91 -15.86 23.46
C GLN A 127 -19.10 -17.24 22.81
N MET A 128 -18.00 -17.89 22.40
CA MET A 128 -17.94 -19.33 22.55
C MET A 128 -18.12 -19.56 24.04
N GLU A 129 -19.30 -20.03 24.41
CA GLU A 129 -19.78 -20.32 25.76
C GLU A 129 -18.66 -20.36 26.82
N GLY A 130 -18.46 -19.23 27.51
CA GLY A 130 -17.79 -19.17 28.80
C GLY A 130 -16.29 -18.84 28.88
N ARG A 131 -15.54 -18.56 27.81
CA ARG A 131 -14.10 -18.20 27.92
C ARG A 131 -13.76 -16.81 27.38
N LYS A 132 -13.14 -15.97 28.22
CA LYS A 132 -12.68 -14.63 27.82
C LYS A 132 -11.33 -14.74 27.10
N TRP A 133 -11.18 -14.07 25.97
CA TRP A 133 -9.89 -13.99 25.26
C TRP A 133 -8.75 -13.35 26.08
N GLU A 134 -9.10 -12.59 27.13
CA GLU A 134 -8.15 -12.05 28.10
C GLU A 134 -7.42 -13.14 28.91
N GLU A 135 -8.07 -14.30 29.06
CA GLU A 135 -7.59 -15.47 29.80
C GLU A 135 -6.82 -16.45 28.91
N LEU A 136 -6.69 -16.15 27.62
CA LEU A 136 -5.89 -16.97 26.71
C LEU A 136 -4.41 -16.92 27.13
N ASN A 137 -3.73 -18.06 27.00
CA ASN A 137 -2.30 -18.15 27.30
C ASN A 137 -1.50 -17.13 26.46
N MET A 138 -0.51 -16.49 27.09
CA MET A 138 0.35 -15.48 26.47
C MET A 138 1.01 -15.96 25.19
N ASP A 139 1.50 -17.20 25.13
CA ASP A 139 2.14 -17.76 23.94
C ASP A 139 1.16 -17.89 22.77
N CYS A 140 -0.11 -18.22 23.07
CA CYS A 140 -1.17 -18.24 22.07
C CYS A 140 -1.47 -16.84 21.54
N LEU A 141 -1.57 -15.84 22.42
CA LEU A 141 -1.78 -14.43 22.02
C LEU A 141 -0.63 -13.94 21.14
N VAL A 142 0.62 -14.18 21.54
CA VAL A 142 1.81 -13.80 20.75
C VAL A 142 1.81 -14.49 19.38
N ASN A 143 1.46 -15.78 19.31
CA ASN A 143 1.39 -16.51 18.04
C ASN A 143 0.28 -15.99 17.10
N VAL A 144 -0.80 -15.43 17.63
CA VAL A 144 -1.81 -14.72 16.83
C VAL A 144 -1.25 -13.36 16.40
N PHE A 145 -0.71 -12.58 17.34
CA PHE A 145 -0.27 -11.19 17.12
C PHE A 145 0.92 -11.05 16.17
N ARG A 146 1.79 -12.05 16.05
CA ARG A 146 2.82 -12.08 14.97
C ARG A 146 2.22 -12.13 13.55
N ARG A 147 0.92 -12.38 13.38
CA ARG A 147 0.25 -12.53 12.07
C ARG A 147 -0.70 -11.38 11.72
N VAL A 148 -1.03 -10.52 12.68
CA VAL A 148 -2.02 -9.44 12.47
C VAL A 148 -1.44 -8.22 11.75
N GLY A 149 -0.11 -8.12 11.70
CA GLY A 149 0.59 -7.04 11.02
C GLY A 149 0.84 -5.82 11.90
N MET A 150 1.78 -4.98 11.45
CA MET A 150 2.30 -3.83 12.20
C MET A 150 1.20 -2.81 12.54
N GLU A 151 0.27 -2.55 11.63
CA GLU A 151 -0.82 -1.59 11.84
C GLU A 151 -1.65 -1.95 13.08
N SER A 152 -2.18 -3.17 13.12
CA SER A 152 -3.01 -3.60 14.25
C SER A 152 -2.23 -3.72 15.55
N LEU A 153 -0.94 -4.06 15.49
CA LEU A 153 -0.07 -4.04 16.67
C LEU A 153 0.15 -2.64 17.24
N LEU A 154 0.05 -1.59 16.42
CA LEU A 154 0.19 -0.21 16.85
C LEU A 154 -1.14 0.41 17.30
N LEU A 155 -2.22 0.12 16.59
CA LEU A 155 -3.45 0.91 16.65
C LEU A 155 -4.68 0.16 17.20
N ASP A 156 -4.63 -1.18 17.27
CA ASP A 156 -5.79 -1.99 17.67
C ASP A 156 -5.49 -2.80 18.93
N VAL A 157 -4.54 -3.75 18.83
CA VAL A 157 -4.25 -4.76 19.84
C VAL A 157 -3.93 -4.17 21.22
N PRO A 158 -3.08 -3.12 21.35
CA PRO A 158 -2.78 -2.48 22.63
C PRO A 158 -3.99 -1.93 23.38
N PHE A 159 -5.08 -1.60 22.67
CA PHE A 159 -6.23 -0.88 23.21
C PHE A 159 -7.42 -1.78 23.55
N VAL A 160 -7.32 -3.09 23.27
CA VAL A 160 -8.40 -4.04 23.59
C VAL A 160 -8.46 -4.34 25.08
N CYS A 161 -7.35 -4.82 25.68
CA CYS A 161 -7.26 -5.09 27.11
C CYS A 161 -5.79 -5.14 27.58
N LYS A 162 -5.59 -5.18 28.91
CA LYS A 162 -4.24 -5.23 29.50
C LYS A 162 -3.44 -6.48 29.13
N SER A 163 -4.11 -7.63 29.00
CA SER A 163 -3.46 -8.90 28.62
C SER A 163 -2.89 -8.81 27.21
N TRP A 164 -3.67 -8.27 26.28
CA TRP A 164 -3.27 -8.11 24.88
C TRP A 164 -2.20 -7.05 24.70
N TYR A 165 -2.29 -5.94 25.42
CA TYR A 165 -1.22 -4.97 25.49
C TYR A 165 0.10 -5.65 25.89
N LYS A 166 0.12 -6.42 26.98
CA LYS A 166 1.33 -7.15 27.42
C LYS A 166 1.85 -8.13 26.37
N ALA A 167 0.97 -8.90 25.72
CA ALA A 167 1.37 -9.84 24.68
C ALA A 167 1.91 -9.12 23.43
N SER A 168 1.35 -7.96 23.06
CA SER A 168 1.84 -7.15 21.94
C SER A 168 3.27 -6.59 22.14
N LEU A 169 3.76 -6.54 23.39
CA LEU A 169 5.13 -6.11 23.70
C LEU A 169 6.17 -7.22 23.49
N ASP A 170 5.73 -8.46 23.21
CA ASP A 170 6.64 -9.55 22.90
C ASP A 170 7.35 -9.29 21.55
N PRO A 171 8.70 -9.37 21.51
CA PRO A 171 9.48 -9.13 20.30
C PRO A 171 9.08 -9.99 19.10
N LYS A 172 8.54 -11.20 19.33
CA LYS A 172 8.06 -12.09 18.25
C LYS A 172 6.90 -11.49 17.45
N CYS A 173 6.15 -10.56 18.04
CA CYS A 173 5.11 -9.84 17.31
C CYS A 173 5.70 -8.88 16.26
N TRP A 174 6.96 -8.47 16.42
CA TRP A 174 7.62 -7.43 15.65
C TRP A 174 8.73 -7.98 14.74
N GLU A 175 8.64 -9.26 14.37
CA GLU A 175 9.56 -9.88 13.39
C GLU A 175 9.37 -9.28 11.98
N HIS A 176 8.16 -8.84 11.64
CA HIS A 176 7.82 -8.29 10.32
C HIS A 176 7.46 -6.80 10.45
N LEU A 177 8.37 -5.95 9.99
CA LEU A 177 8.23 -4.49 10.05
C LEU A 177 7.93 -3.94 8.65
N ILE A 178 6.63 -3.88 8.32
CA ILE A 178 6.15 -3.37 7.04
C ILE A 178 5.56 -1.99 7.27
N PHE A 179 6.37 -0.97 7.01
CA PHE A 179 5.88 0.39 7.05
C PHE A 179 5.01 0.68 5.82
N PRO A 180 3.97 1.53 5.98
CA PRO A 180 3.26 2.08 4.86
C PRO A 180 4.20 2.90 3.98
N LYS A 181 3.92 2.95 2.68
CA LYS A 181 4.75 3.69 1.72
C LYS A 181 4.89 5.17 2.12
N TYR A 182 3.79 5.77 2.57
CA TYR A 182 3.70 7.18 2.99
C TYR A 182 3.36 7.28 4.48
N ILE A 183 4.13 8.05 5.24
CA ILE A 183 3.90 8.30 6.69
C ILE A 183 3.65 9.80 6.97
N LYS A 184 3.65 10.66 5.95
CA LYS A 184 3.33 12.08 6.09
C LYS A 184 2.17 12.50 5.19
N PRO A 185 1.32 13.45 5.61
CA PRO A 185 0.53 14.24 4.69
C PRO A 185 1.45 15.29 4.07
N ASP A 186 2.16 14.91 3.01
CA ASP A 186 2.54 15.92 2.04
C ASP A 186 1.21 16.21 1.34
N GLY A 187 0.61 17.38 1.61
CA GLY A 187 -0.80 17.72 1.37
C GLY A 187 -1.27 17.73 -0.11
N ILE A 188 -0.78 16.80 -0.92
CA ILE A 188 -0.98 16.70 -2.36
C ILE A 188 -1.66 15.37 -2.71
N TRP A 189 -1.55 14.31 -1.90
CA TRP A 189 -2.23 13.03 -2.19
C TRP A 189 -2.72 12.32 -0.92
N ASP A 190 -4.04 12.12 -0.87
CA ASP A 190 -4.78 11.12 -0.08
C ASP A 190 -4.01 10.48 1.09
N THR A 191 -4.27 10.97 2.31
CA THR A 191 -3.89 10.24 3.52
C THR A 191 -4.65 8.93 3.52
N GLY A 192 -3.98 7.83 3.16
CA GLY A 192 -4.55 6.50 3.36
C GLY A 192 -4.98 6.32 4.84
N PRO A 193 -6.01 5.50 5.13
CA PRO A 193 -6.65 5.41 6.46
C PRO A 193 -5.67 5.23 7.63
N LEU A 194 -4.56 4.55 7.41
CA LEU A 194 -3.53 4.33 8.44
C LEU A 194 -2.77 5.60 8.80
N GLY A 195 -2.46 6.48 7.83
CA GLY A 195 -1.73 7.72 8.10
C GLY A 195 -2.54 8.66 8.98
N GLU A 196 -3.84 8.75 8.71
CA GLU A 196 -4.80 9.51 9.52
C GLU A 196 -4.93 8.94 10.94
N ARG A 197 -5.07 7.61 11.08
CA ARG A 197 -5.14 6.96 12.41
C ARG A 197 -3.86 7.12 13.22
N LEU A 198 -2.69 7.02 12.59
CA LEU A 198 -1.41 7.29 13.25
C LEU A 198 -1.32 8.75 13.71
N MET A 199 -1.78 9.70 12.90
CA MET A 199 -1.79 11.12 13.27
C MET A 199 -2.74 11.42 14.44
N ILE A 200 -3.96 10.87 14.42
CA ILE A 200 -4.93 10.97 15.53
C ILE A 200 -4.32 10.41 16.82
N GLN A 201 -3.62 9.27 16.73
CA GLN A 201 -3.04 8.60 17.88
C GLN A 201 -1.77 9.28 18.41
N TYR A 202 -0.95 9.89 17.55
CA TYR A 202 0.42 10.34 17.87
C TYR A 202 0.70 11.86 17.75
N ARG A 203 -0.29 12.72 17.42
CA ARG A 203 -0.28 14.21 17.38
C ARG A 203 0.60 14.91 16.30
N GLU A 204 0.35 16.20 16.10
CA GLU A 204 0.87 17.10 15.04
C GLU A 204 2.42 17.27 14.98
N SER A 205 3.17 16.95 16.03
CA SER A 205 4.65 17.02 16.03
C SER A 205 5.31 15.66 15.78
N PHE A 206 4.84 14.94 14.76
CA PHE A 206 5.29 13.58 14.47
C PHE A 206 6.66 13.55 13.77
N SER A 207 7.68 13.04 14.47
CA SER A 207 8.99 12.76 13.86
C SER A 207 8.99 11.37 13.23
N VAL A 208 9.05 11.31 11.89
CA VAL A 208 9.19 10.05 11.14
C VAL A 208 10.40 9.25 11.62
N THR A 209 11.54 9.92 11.87
CA THR A 209 12.74 9.26 12.40
C THR A 209 12.46 8.60 13.74
N ALA A 210 11.87 9.34 14.69
CA ALA A 210 11.59 8.81 16.02
C ALA A 210 10.58 7.65 15.97
N PHE A 211 9.58 7.74 15.09
CA PHE A 211 8.61 6.69 14.88
C PHE A 211 9.24 5.41 14.34
N ILE A 212 10.02 5.50 13.25
CA ILE A 212 10.71 4.33 12.68
C ILE A 212 11.61 3.68 13.74
N LYS A 213 12.39 4.48 14.47
CA LYS A 213 13.25 3.99 15.56
C LYS A 213 12.46 3.28 16.64
N SER A 214 11.34 3.87 17.09
CA SER A 214 10.45 3.30 18.10
C SER A 214 9.88 1.93 17.67
N VAL A 215 9.43 1.82 16.42
CA VAL A 215 8.89 0.57 15.88
C VAL A 215 9.99 -0.49 15.76
N VAL A 216 11.15 -0.15 15.21
CA VAL A 216 12.29 -1.07 15.08
C VAL A 216 12.74 -1.58 16.46
N ALA A 217 12.82 -0.71 17.46
CA ALA A 217 13.23 -1.06 18.82
C ALA A 217 12.34 -2.13 19.47
N ARG A 218 11.05 -2.21 19.09
CA ARG A 218 10.11 -3.23 19.60
C ARG A 218 10.49 -4.65 19.18
N SER A 219 11.16 -4.79 18.04
CA SER A 219 11.66 -6.10 17.58
C SER A 219 12.76 -6.67 18.47
N LYS A 220 13.40 -5.86 19.33
CA LYS A 220 14.58 -6.24 20.11
C LYS A 220 15.61 -7.00 19.28
N ARG A 221 15.85 -6.53 18.06
CA ARG A 221 16.80 -7.10 17.09
C ARG A 221 16.42 -8.45 16.49
N ASN A 222 15.14 -8.82 16.57
CA ASN A 222 14.57 -10.03 15.94
C ASN A 222 13.82 -9.74 14.63
N ALA A 223 13.93 -8.52 14.08
CA ALA A 223 13.32 -8.22 12.79
C ALA A 223 13.90 -9.14 11.69
N THR A 224 13.03 -9.82 10.97
CA THR A 224 13.35 -10.73 9.85
C THR A 224 12.88 -10.18 8.51
N LEU A 225 11.86 -9.32 8.51
CA LEU A 225 11.39 -8.61 7.32
C LEU A 225 11.30 -7.11 7.60
N LEU A 226 11.83 -6.30 6.68
CA LEU A 226 11.81 -4.84 6.76
C LEU A 226 11.45 -4.22 5.41
N ARG A 227 10.37 -3.42 5.41
CA ARG A 227 10.02 -2.50 4.32
C ARG A 227 9.89 -1.10 4.92
N LEU A 228 10.75 -0.17 4.50
CA LEU A 228 10.79 1.20 5.01
C LEU A 228 9.92 2.15 4.18
N PRO A 229 9.41 3.24 4.76
CA PRO A 229 8.64 4.25 4.02
C PRO A 229 9.55 5.10 3.12
N ILE A 230 8.99 5.71 2.08
CA ILE A 230 9.77 6.58 1.17
C ILE A 230 10.30 7.86 1.83
N CYS A 231 9.71 8.24 2.97
CA CYS A 231 10.14 9.36 3.80
C CYS A 231 11.18 8.96 4.85
N CYS A 232 11.72 7.73 4.80
CA CYS A 232 12.76 7.29 5.72
C CYS A 232 14.00 8.18 5.60
N THR A 233 14.41 8.74 6.73
CA THR A 233 15.62 9.57 6.81
C THR A 233 16.87 8.70 6.84
N LYS A 234 18.01 9.28 6.52
CA LYS A 234 19.32 8.61 6.61
C LYS A 234 19.55 8.04 8.01
N GLU A 235 19.30 8.84 9.03
CA GLU A 235 19.46 8.46 10.44
C GLU A 235 18.55 7.28 10.84
N ALA A 236 17.30 7.27 10.37
CA ALA A 236 16.38 6.17 10.63
C ALA A 236 16.82 4.89 9.92
N LEU A 237 17.31 5.01 8.69
CA LEU A 237 17.81 3.88 7.89
C LEU A 237 19.05 3.25 8.53
N GLU A 238 20.03 4.05 8.95
CA GLU A 238 21.24 3.57 9.65
C GLU A 238 20.87 2.85 10.95
N TYR A 239 19.95 3.43 11.74
CA TYR A 239 19.46 2.79 12.96
C TYR A 239 18.76 1.46 12.66
N ALA A 240 17.86 1.43 11.67
CA ALA A 240 17.15 0.22 11.29
C ALA A 240 18.10 -0.89 10.84
N ALA A 241 19.17 -0.55 10.12
CA ALA A 241 20.20 -1.49 9.71
C ALA A 241 20.95 -2.11 10.90
N ILE A 242 21.37 -1.29 11.86
CA ILE A 242 22.13 -1.74 13.06
C ILE A 242 21.25 -2.60 13.99
N GLU A 243 19.99 -2.20 14.15
CA GLU A 243 19.03 -2.85 15.04
C GLU A 243 18.30 -4.03 14.40
N SER A 244 18.61 -4.41 13.16
CA SER A 244 18.00 -5.57 12.48
C SER A 244 19.04 -6.56 11.92
N PRO A 245 19.94 -7.13 12.74
CA PRO A 245 21.00 -8.02 12.26
C PRO A 245 20.50 -9.40 11.76
N THR A 246 19.29 -9.80 12.17
CA THR A 246 18.65 -11.07 11.79
C THR A 246 17.83 -10.98 10.50
N LEU A 247 17.91 -9.85 9.80
CA LEU A 247 17.08 -9.58 8.63
C LEU A 247 17.30 -10.63 7.52
N LYS A 248 16.19 -11.17 7.02
CA LYS A 248 16.12 -12.14 5.92
C LYS A 248 15.51 -11.54 4.66
N THR A 249 14.59 -10.59 4.81
CA THR A 249 13.91 -9.95 3.70
C THR A 249 13.99 -8.44 3.84
N LEU A 250 14.52 -7.78 2.80
CA LEU A 250 14.58 -6.33 2.69
C LEU A 250 13.83 -5.88 1.45
N ASP A 251 13.01 -4.85 1.59
CA ASP A 251 12.28 -4.23 0.50
C ASP A 251 12.61 -2.74 0.42
N LEU A 252 13.17 -2.33 -0.72
CA LEU A 252 13.64 -0.98 -0.99
C LEU A 252 12.85 -0.37 -2.14
N ASP A 253 11.99 0.59 -1.80
CA ASP A 253 11.24 1.38 -2.77
C ASP A 253 12.17 2.26 -3.63
N ALA A 254 11.78 2.49 -4.89
CA ALA A 254 12.51 3.31 -5.87
C ALA A 254 12.89 4.69 -5.34
N VAL A 255 11.96 5.38 -4.65
CA VAL A 255 12.17 6.73 -4.13
C VAL A 255 13.13 6.71 -2.95
N LEU A 256 13.09 5.67 -2.12
CA LEU A 256 14.04 5.50 -1.02
C LEU A 256 15.45 5.24 -1.54
N LEU A 257 15.58 4.37 -2.57
CA LEU A 257 16.85 4.11 -3.26
C LEU A 257 17.44 5.40 -3.84
N PHE A 258 16.62 6.25 -4.44
CA PHE A 258 17.07 7.55 -4.93
C PHE A 258 17.58 8.46 -3.79
N LYS A 259 16.78 8.65 -2.74
CA LYS A 259 17.10 9.56 -1.63
C LYS A 259 18.31 9.11 -0.80
N GLN A 260 18.51 7.80 -0.67
CA GLN A 260 19.54 7.19 0.19
C GLN A 260 20.58 6.40 -0.60
N SER A 261 20.80 6.79 -1.86
CA SER A 261 21.62 6.08 -2.84
C SER A 261 23.04 5.78 -2.32
N THR A 262 23.69 6.72 -1.64
CA THR A 262 25.07 6.56 -1.17
C THR A 262 25.23 5.67 0.06
N ILE A 263 24.21 5.61 0.92
CA ILE A 263 24.30 4.91 2.21
C ILE A 263 23.81 3.47 2.14
N ILE A 264 22.82 3.17 1.28
CA ILE A 264 22.23 1.83 1.17
C ILE A 264 23.30 0.75 0.87
N PRO A 265 24.19 0.90 -0.13
CA PRO A 265 25.22 -0.10 -0.41
C PRO A 265 26.12 -0.37 0.81
N GLN A 266 26.49 0.67 1.56
CA GLN A 266 27.36 0.57 2.74
C GLN A 266 26.72 -0.22 3.89
N LEU A 267 25.39 -0.21 3.96
CA LEU A 267 24.62 -0.89 5.02
C LEU A 267 24.38 -2.37 4.74
N ILE A 268 24.54 -2.84 3.50
CA ILE A 268 24.32 -4.26 3.13
C ILE A 268 25.13 -5.22 4.01
N SER A 269 26.36 -4.84 4.35
CA SER A 269 27.25 -5.61 5.25
C SER A 269 26.66 -5.92 6.63
N LYS A 270 25.62 -5.20 7.06
CA LYS A 270 24.94 -5.41 8.34
C LYS A 270 23.95 -6.58 8.30
N TRP A 271 23.44 -6.97 7.13
CA TRP A 271 22.40 -7.99 6.97
C TRP A 271 22.94 -9.33 6.45
N LYS A 272 23.80 -9.97 7.25
CA LYS A 272 24.48 -11.22 6.86
C LYS A 272 23.53 -12.40 6.59
N ASN A 273 22.33 -12.35 7.15
CA ASN A 273 21.30 -13.38 7.00
C ASN A 273 20.30 -13.07 5.88
N LEU A 274 20.57 -12.06 5.04
CA LEU A 274 19.65 -11.66 3.97
C LEU A 274 19.49 -12.80 2.96
N GLU A 275 18.24 -13.20 2.74
CA GLU A 275 17.82 -14.26 1.82
C GLU A 275 17.11 -13.69 0.58
N MET A 276 16.44 -12.54 0.75
CA MET A 276 15.60 -11.90 -0.26
C MET A 276 15.75 -10.38 -0.26
N LEU A 277 15.87 -9.80 -1.45
CA LEU A 277 15.81 -8.36 -1.69
C LEU A 277 14.75 -8.04 -2.76
N ALA A 278 13.89 -7.06 -2.46
CA ALA A 278 13.09 -6.37 -3.46
C ALA A 278 13.70 -4.99 -3.74
N LEU A 279 13.94 -4.69 -5.02
CA LEU A 279 14.47 -3.42 -5.52
C LEU A 279 13.43 -2.75 -6.42
N GLY A 280 13.02 -1.54 -6.07
CA GLY A 280 12.13 -0.74 -6.92
C GLY A 280 12.85 0.03 -8.04
N SER A 281 14.19 0.02 -8.11
CA SER A 281 14.97 0.77 -9.10
C SER A 281 16.32 0.11 -9.36
N ARG A 282 16.88 0.33 -10.55
CA ARG A 282 18.25 -0.09 -10.91
C ARG A 282 19.35 0.74 -10.24
N ARG A 283 19.02 1.88 -9.63
CA ARG A 283 20.03 2.77 -9.03
C ARG A 283 20.91 2.02 -8.02
N ASN A 284 22.22 2.10 -8.21
CA ASN A 284 23.24 1.41 -7.43
C ASN A 284 23.07 -0.11 -7.33
N MET A 285 22.27 -0.73 -8.21
CA MET A 285 22.04 -2.17 -8.20
C MET A 285 23.37 -2.94 -8.30
N VAL A 286 24.27 -2.55 -9.20
CA VAL A 286 25.60 -3.19 -9.34
C VAL A 286 26.38 -3.19 -8.02
N GLU A 287 26.44 -2.06 -7.32
CA GLU A 287 27.15 -1.95 -6.04
C GLU A 287 26.44 -2.74 -4.93
N ILE A 288 25.11 -2.66 -4.86
CA ILE A 288 24.29 -3.41 -3.90
C ILE A 288 24.51 -4.92 -4.10
N LEU A 289 24.43 -5.41 -5.34
CA LEU A 289 24.62 -6.82 -5.64
C LEU A 289 26.04 -7.28 -5.30
N SER A 290 27.06 -6.47 -5.59
CA SER A 290 28.44 -6.76 -5.19
C SER A 290 28.57 -6.91 -3.67
N GLN A 291 27.98 -5.98 -2.90
CA GLN A 291 27.97 -6.06 -1.44
C GLN A 291 27.21 -7.28 -0.90
N ILE A 292 26.12 -7.68 -1.57
CA ILE A 292 25.37 -8.91 -1.23
C ILE A 292 26.25 -10.13 -1.47
N GLY A 293 26.91 -10.22 -2.62
CA GLY A 293 27.83 -11.32 -2.93
C GLY A 293 28.99 -11.44 -1.93
N LEU A 294 29.43 -10.33 -1.35
CA LEU A 294 30.52 -10.30 -0.35
C LEU A 294 30.06 -10.63 1.08
N HIS A 295 28.81 -10.34 1.44
CA HIS A 295 28.38 -10.31 2.85
C HIS A 295 27.16 -11.18 3.19
N CYS A 296 26.35 -11.58 2.21
CA CYS A 296 25.05 -12.22 2.40
C CYS A 296 25.05 -13.64 1.81
N ASN A 297 25.72 -14.58 2.46
CA ASN A 297 25.93 -15.94 1.94
C ASN A 297 24.64 -16.78 1.77
N ASN A 298 23.53 -16.35 2.36
CA ASN A 298 22.24 -17.04 2.28
C ASN A 298 21.30 -16.44 1.22
N PHE A 299 21.78 -15.48 0.43
CA PHE A 299 20.96 -14.76 -0.53
C PHE A 299 20.52 -15.65 -1.70
N ILE A 300 19.21 -15.71 -1.94
CA ILE A 300 18.61 -16.62 -2.93
C ILE A 300 17.45 -16.03 -3.74
N LYS A 301 16.92 -14.84 -3.40
CA LYS A 301 15.77 -14.25 -4.10
C LYS A 301 15.97 -12.77 -4.41
N LEU A 302 15.81 -12.39 -5.68
CA LEU A 302 15.89 -11.00 -6.14
C LEU A 302 14.63 -10.63 -6.92
N PHE A 303 13.90 -9.62 -6.41
CA PHE A 303 12.69 -9.11 -7.05
C PHE A 303 12.98 -7.69 -7.53
N ALA A 304 12.94 -7.45 -8.83
CA ALA A 304 13.26 -6.18 -9.46
C ALA A 304 12.37 -5.97 -10.69
N SER A 305 11.08 -5.79 -10.45
CA SER A 305 10.07 -5.56 -11.50
C SER A 305 10.10 -4.13 -12.01
N GLY A 306 9.81 -3.94 -13.31
CA GLY A 306 9.66 -2.62 -13.90
C GLY A 306 10.95 -1.79 -13.98
N ILE A 307 12.12 -2.43 -14.02
CA ILE A 307 13.42 -1.75 -14.13
C ILE A 307 14.06 -1.99 -15.49
N TYR A 308 15.05 -1.18 -15.86
CA TYR A 308 15.95 -1.51 -16.96
C TYR A 308 17.12 -2.37 -16.46
N VAL A 309 17.37 -3.50 -17.12
CA VAL A 309 18.48 -4.42 -16.84
C VAL A 309 19.48 -4.38 -18.01
N GLY A 310 20.51 -3.55 -17.83
CA GLY A 310 21.61 -3.44 -18.78
C GLY A 310 22.62 -4.56 -18.64
N LYS A 311 23.67 -4.47 -19.47
CA LYS A 311 24.79 -5.43 -19.46
C LYS A 311 25.49 -5.47 -18.09
N ASP A 312 25.67 -4.31 -17.46
CA ASP A 312 26.38 -4.22 -16.18
C ASP A 312 25.55 -4.82 -15.04
N GLU A 313 24.23 -4.57 -15.00
CA GLU A 313 23.34 -5.22 -14.04
C GLU A 313 23.30 -6.75 -14.23
N ALA A 314 23.15 -7.22 -15.47
CA ALA A 314 23.16 -8.65 -15.79
C ALA A 314 24.49 -9.31 -15.39
N THR A 315 25.61 -8.66 -15.66
CA THR A 315 26.94 -9.12 -15.26
C THR A 315 27.06 -9.17 -13.73
N ALA A 316 26.58 -8.14 -13.02
CA ALA A 316 26.62 -8.08 -11.57
C ALA A 316 25.78 -9.19 -10.93
N MET A 317 24.62 -9.50 -11.50
CA MET A 317 23.76 -10.60 -11.05
C MET A 317 24.48 -11.94 -11.16
N VAL A 318 25.05 -12.23 -12.34
CA VAL A 318 25.76 -13.50 -12.57
C VAL A 318 27.00 -13.64 -11.67
N THR A 319 27.76 -12.57 -11.50
CA THR A 319 29.02 -12.61 -10.75
C THR A 319 28.83 -12.61 -9.24
N SER A 320 27.81 -11.88 -8.75
CA SER A 320 27.60 -11.69 -7.30
C SER A 320 26.57 -12.63 -6.70
N LEU A 321 25.67 -13.21 -7.51
CA LEU A 321 24.55 -14.05 -7.04
C LEU A 321 24.57 -15.47 -7.66
N PRO A 322 25.67 -16.24 -7.53
CA PRO A 322 25.79 -17.54 -8.19
C PRO A 322 24.76 -18.59 -7.72
N ASN A 323 24.24 -18.44 -6.49
CA ASN A 323 23.27 -19.36 -5.89
C ASN A 323 21.81 -18.85 -5.99
N LEU A 324 21.53 -17.90 -6.87
CA LEU A 324 20.21 -17.29 -7.01
C LEU A 324 19.18 -18.35 -7.46
N LYS A 325 18.09 -18.48 -6.69
CA LYS A 325 17.01 -19.46 -6.96
C LYS A 325 15.75 -18.84 -7.51
N CYS A 326 15.50 -17.56 -7.19
CA CYS A 326 14.29 -16.87 -7.63
C CYS A 326 14.64 -15.49 -8.14
N LEU A 327 14.27 -15.22 -9.39
CA LEU A 327 14.45 -13.93 -10.04
C LEU A 327 13.12 -13.46 -10.62
N VAL A 328 12.66 -12.29 -10.20
CA VAL A 328 11.45 -11.65 -10.73
C VAL A 328 11.84 -10.34 -11.37
N LEU A 329 11.69 -10.26 -12.69
CA LEU A 329 11.94 -9.09 -13.53
C LEU A 329 10.68 -8.71 -14.32
N LYS A 330 9.49 -9.10 -13.86
CA LYS A 330 8.22 -8.80 -14.54
C LYS A 330 8.13 -7.31 -14.91
N GLY A 331 7.74 -7.00 -16.15
CA GLY A 331 7.55 -5.63 -16.63
C GLY A 331 8.84 -4.85 -16.91
N SER A 332 10.00 -5.52 -16.85
CA SER A 332 11.31 -4.87 -17.01
C SER A 332 11.75 -4.77 -18.47
N THR A 333 12.66 -3.85 -18.75
CA THR A 333 13.36 -3.79 -20.04
C THR A 333 14.66 -4.58 -19.94
N ILE A 334 14.81 -5.63 -20.75
CA ILE A 334 16.01 -6.47 -20.79
C ILE A 334 16.24 -7.00 -22.21
N GLU A 335 17.41 -6.67 -22.77
CA GLU A 335 17.81 -7.20 -24.07
C GLU A 335 18.04 -8.72 -23.99
N GLU A 336 17.67 -9.43 -25.06
CA GLU A 336 17.86 -10.87 -25.22
C GLU A 336 19.26 -11.35 -24.80
N LYS A 337 20.32 -10.66 -25.22
CA LYS A 337 21.72 -11.03 -24.86
C LYS A 337 21.99 -10.96 -23.35
N ASN A 338 21.37 -10.02 -22.65
CA ASN A 338 21.54 -9.85 -21.19
C ASN A 338 20.71 -10.92 -20.45
N LEU A 339 19.52 -11.26 -20.94
CA LEU A 339 18.73 -12.35 -20.41
C LEU A 339 19.44 -13.70 -20.60
N ALA A 340 19.97 -13.95 -21.79
CA ALA A 340 20.78 -15.13 -22.09
C ALA A 340 21.99 -15.25 -21.15
N MET A 341 22.68 -14.12 -20.89
CA MET A 341 23.79 -14.07 -19.93
C MET A 341 23.35 -14.50 -18.52
N ILE A 342 22.20 -14.03 -18.04
CA ILE A 342 21.66 -14.41 -16.73
C ILE A 342 21.33 -15.92 -16.69
N LEU A 343 20.65 -16.44 -17.72
CA LEU A 343 20.31 -17.88 -17.82
C LEU A 343 21.56 -18.77 -17.93
N GLN A 344 22.63 -18.25 -18.53
CA GLN A 344 23.90 -18.94 -18.63
C GLN A 344 24.69 -18.92 -17.32
N GLY A 345 24.58 -17.86 -16.52
CA GLY A 345 25.32 -17.70 -15.27
C GLY A 345 24.62 -18.25 -14.02
N CYS A 346 23.33 -17.99 -13.87
CA CYS A 346 22.55 -18.34 -12.67
C CYS A 346 21.91 -19.72 -12.82
N LYS A 347 22.71 -20.78 -12.67
CA LYS A 347 22.29 -22.17 -12.93
C LYS A 347 21.36 -22.79 -11.89
N GLU A 348 21.28 -22.21 -10.70
CA GLU A 348 20.45 -22.68 -9.59
C GLU A 348 19.03 -22.09 -9.61
N LEU A 349 18.66 -21.37 -10.68
CA LEU A 349 17.33 -20.77 -10.81
C LEU A 349 16.23 -21.83 -10.82
N GLN A 350 15.30 -21.67 -9.89
CA GLN A 350 14.09 -22.49 -9.77
C GLN A 350 12.86 -21.74 -10.29
N LEU A 351 12.88 -20.41 -10.17
CA LEU A 351 11.83 -19.51 -10.65
C LEU A 351 12.45 -18.32 -11.37
N LEU A 352 12.00 -18.08 -12.59
CA LEU A 352 12.29 -16.88 -13.36
C LEU A 352 10.99 -16.31 -13.93
N ASP A 353 10.61 -15.11 -13.48
CA ASP A 353 9.45 -14.37 -13.98
C ASP A 353 9.92 -13.15 -14.77
N VAL A 354 9.83 -13.24 -16.09
CA VAL A 354 10.15 -12.21 -17.08
C VAL A 354 8.93 -11.95 -17.97
N ARG A 355 7.73 -11.98 -17.39
CA ARG A 355 6.49 -11.60 -18.09
C ARG A 355 6.43 -10.12 -18.37
N ASP A 356 5.70 -9.75 -19.42
CA ASP A 356 5.44 -8.36 -19.81
C ASP A 356 6.73 -7.52 -19.99
N CYS A 357 7.85 -8.15 -20.35
CA CYS A 357 9.14 -7.49 -20.53
C CYS A 357 9.33 -6.95 -21.95
N ILE A 358 10.18 -5.95 -22.10
CA ILE A 358 10.57 -5.38 -23.41
C ILE A 358 12.04 -5.73 -23.69
N GLY A 359 12.34 -6.22 -24.90
CA GLY A 359 13.71 -6.48 -25.38
C GLY A 359 14.00 -7.93 -25.77
N PHE A 360 13.02 -8.83 -25.64
CA PHE A 360 13.04 -10.18 -26.20
C PHE A 360 11.61 -10.67 -26.45
N TRP A 361 11.43 -11.55 -27.43
CA TRP A 361 10.13 -12.16 -27.72
C TRP A 361 9.93 -13.45 -26.88
N GLU A 362 8.75 -13.60 -26.29
CA GLU A 362 8.37 -14.78 -25.47
C GLU A 362 8.58 -16.14 -26.18
N GLY A 363 8.45 -16.19 -27.51
CA GLY A 363 8.65 -17.40 -28.31
C GLY A 363 10.08 -17.63 -28.77
N ASN A 364 11.05 -16.85 -28.30
CA ASN A 364 12.45 -17.00 -28.70
C ASN A 364 12.99 -18.40 -28.33
N ALA A 365 13.35 -19.19 -29.34
CA ALA A 365 13.77 -20.58 -29.19
C ALA A 365 15.08 -20.72 -28.38
N GLU A 366 16.01 -19.78 -28.50
CA GLU A 366 17.27 -19.79 -27.76
C GLU A 366 17.03 -19.54 -26.26
N ILE A 367 16.21 -18.53 -25.92
CA ILE A 367 15.82 -18.24 -24.53
C ILE A 367 15.07 -19.42 -23.92
N LEU A 368 14.10 -19.98 -24.63
CA LEU A 368 13.35 -21.17 -24.19
C LEU A 368 14.26 -22.36 -23.94
N GLN A 369 15.25 -22.58 -24.81
CA GLN A 369 16.23 -23.65 -24.64
C GLN A 369 17.12 -23.40 -23.41
N LEU A 370 17.62 -22.17 -23.24
CA LEU A 370 18.44 -21.79 -22.09
C LEU A 370 17.67 -21.92 -20.77
N ALA A 371 16.38 -21.57 -20.74
CA ALA A 371 15.53 -21.65 -19.56
C ALA A 371 14.95 -23.05 -19.28
N SER A 372 15.16 -24.04 -20.15
CA SER A 372 14.57 -25.37 -20.05
C SER A 372 14.83 -26.14 -18.74
N HIS A 373 15.89 -25.77 -18.01
CA HIS A 373 16.24 -26.36 -16.71
C HIS A 373 15.48 -25.74 -15.53
N ILE A 374 14.80 -24.61 -15.73
CA ILE A 374 14.11 -23.83 -14.68
C ILE A 374 12.68 -24.36 -14.55
N PRO A 375 12.30 -24.96 -13.41
CA PRO A 375 10.96 -25.53 -13.22
C PRO A 375 9.80 -24.54 -13.36
N THR A 376 10.01 -23.27 -13.01
CA THR A 376 9.01 -22.20 -13.13
C THR A 376 9.56 -21.05 -13.94
N PHE A 377 9.49 -21.16 -15.26
CA PHE A 377 9.83 -20.08 -16.19
C PHE A 377 8.54 -19.44 -16.73
N MET A 378 8.41 -18.13 -16.57
CA MET A 378 7.25 -17.34 -17.01
C MET A 378 7.76 -16.19 -17.88
N CYS A 379 7.31 -16.13 -19.13
CA CYS A 379 7.75 -15.11 -20.09
C CYS A 379 6.61 -14.55 -20.94
N GLU A 380 5.37 -14.88 -20.59
CA GLU A 380 4.17 -14.46 -21.31
C GLU A 380 4.06 -12.94 -21.36
N GLY A 381 3.67 -12.41 -22.53
CA GLY A 381 3.51 -10.98 -22.78
C GLY A 381 4.80 -10.23 -23.11
N SER A 382 5.95 -10.93 -23.16
CA SER A 382 7.23 -10.29 -23.47
C SER A 382 7.46 -10.13 -24.97
N ILE A 383 7.88 -8.93 -25.36
CA ILE A 383 7.95 -8.49 -26.75
C ILE A 383 9.32 -7.90 -27.12
N TYR A 384 9.64 -8.02 -28.41
CA TYR A 384 10.75 -7.29 -29.03
C TYR A 384 10.20 -5.98 -29.60
N GLU A 385 10.54 -4.84 -28.99
CA GLU A 385 10.30 -3.53 -29.60
C GLU A 385 11.59 -3.04 -30.26
N GLU A 386 11.59 -2.93 -31.59
CA GLU A 386 12.59 -2.15 -32.32
C GLU A 386 12.30 -0.67 -32.08
N TYR A 387 13.05 0.00 -31.21
CA TYR A 387 12.93 1.45 -31.05
C TYR A 387 13.51 2.16 -32.29
N ASP A 388 12.69 2.39 -33.31
CA ASP A 388 12.77 3.64 -34.06
C ASP A 388 11.98 4.70 -33.28
N THR A 389 12.73 5.60 -32.63
CA THR A 389 12.29 6.83 -31.96
C THR A 389 11.40 6.67 -30.71
N PHE A 390 11.99 6.74 -29.51
CA PHE A 390 11.59 7.67 -28.44
C PHE A 390 12.71 7.75 -27.38
N ILE A 391 13.47 8.84 -27.50
CA ILE A 391 14.17 9.62 -26.46
C ILE A 391 14.88 8.82 -25.36
N ASP A 392 16.21 8.96 -25.38
CA ASP A 392 17.13 8.96 -24.24
C ASP A 392 16.58 9.87 -23.14
N GLY A 393 15.63 9.33 -22.40
CA GLY A 393 14.94 9.97 -21.32
C GLY A 393 14.85 8.92 -20.26
N ASP A 394 15.74 9.01 -19.28
CA ASP A 394 15.43 8.52 -17.96
C ASP A 394 13.96 8.82 -17.69
N VAL A 395 13.11 7.80 -17.68
CA VAL A 395 11.91 7.85 -16.84
C VAL A 395 12.40 7.57 -15.41
N ASP A 396 13.41 8.34 -14.97
CA ASP A 396 13.34 8.93 -13.65
C ASP A 396 12.01 9.67 -13.68
N SER A 397 11.08 9.20 -12.87
CA SER A 397 9.85 9.91 -12.60
C SER A 397 10.20 11.23 -11.90
N ASP A 398 10.71 12.21 -12.65
CA ASP A 398 10.81 13.63 -12.32
C ASP A 398 9.44 14.32 -12.51
N TYR A 399 8.36 13.58 -12.29
CA TYR A 399 7.00 14.10 -12.24
C TYR A 399 6.59 14.46 -10.81
N TYR A 400 7.46 15.12 -10.04
CA TYR A 400 7.08 15.89 -8.86
C TYR A 400 8.07 17.04 -8.63
N SER A 401 7.99 18.05 -9.49
CA SER A 401 8.44 19.42 -9.18
C SER A 401 7.23 20.35 -9.36
N GLY A 402 6.54 20.62 -8.26
CA GLY A 402 5.39 21.51 -8.17
C GLY A 402 4.99 21.69 -6.72
#